data_AF-A0A961ECU5-F1
#
_entry.id   AF-A0A961ECU5-F1
#
_cell.length_a   1.000
_cell.length_b   1.000
_cell.length_c   1.000
_cell.angle_alpha   90.00
_cell.angle_beta   90.00
_cell.angle_gamma   90.00
#
_symmetry.space_group_name_H-M   'P 1'
#
loop_
_entity.id
_entity.type
_entity.pdbx_description
1 polymer ?
#
loop_
_entity_poly.entity_id
_entity_poly.type
_entity_poly.pdbx_seq_one_letter_code
_entity_poly.pdbx_strand_id
1 'polypeptide(L)'
;MKTLAKPAERERALAALELRKTGLTYAEIGRRLGYADDSGARHAVTKLLDRREAEAVAELRQVEGDRLDALQAAHWSAAVSGDTEATKVVLRVIDARCRLYGLNSPVAVAVSTGPGTAAEVIAEAQARLLRVIDAEQVTR
;
A
#
# COMPACT_ATOMS: atom_id res chain seq x y z
N MET A 1 8.89 28.15 27.87
CA MET A 1 10.22 27.69 27.40
C MET A 1 10.02 27.05 26.03
N LYS A 2 10.59 27.63 24.97
CA LYS A 2 10.29 27.32 23.56
C LYS A 2 11.03 26.05 23.13
N THR A 3 10.30 24.99 22.78
CA THR A 3 10.86 23.72 22.30
C THR A 3 11.64 23.98 21.02
N LEU A 4 12.97 23.87 21.09
CA LEU A 4 13.87 24.06 19.96
C LEU A 4 13.57 22.98 18.91
N ALA A 5 13.10 23.41 17.74
CA ALA A 5 12.85 22.54 16.60
C ALA A 5 14.16 21.83 16.21
N LYS A 6 14.19 20.50 16.32
CA LYS A 6 15.23 19.66 15.70
C LYS A 6 15.26 20.04 14.20
N PRO A 7 16.43 20.22 13.54
CA PRO A 7 16.44 20.30 12.08
C PRO A 7 15.63 19.11 11.57
N ALA A 8 14.53 19.41 10.85
CA ALA A 8 13.52 18.43 10.53
C ALA A 8 14.25 17.26 9.87
N GLU A 9 14.09 16.03 10.37
CA GLU A 9 14.87 14.81 10.05
C GLU A 9 15.39 14.70 8.60
N ARG A 10 14.61 15.22 7.65
CA ARG A 10 14.95 15.42 6.23
C ARG A 10 16.19 16.27 5.95
N GLU A 11 16.38 17.42 6.59
CA GLU A 11 17.55 18.28 6.41
C GLU A 11 18.84 17.59 6.86
N ARG A 12 18.77 16.88 7.99
CA ARG A 12 19.88 16.04 8.47
C ARG A 12 20.17 14.90 7.49
N ALA A 13 19.15 14.25 6.94
CA ALA A 13 19.32 13.20 5.94
C ALA A 13 19.93 13.74 4.63
N LEU A 14 19.55 14.94 4.21
CA LEU A 14 20.14 15.63 3.05
C LEU A 14 21.61 15.95 3.30
N ALA A 15 21.95 16.50 4.47
CA ALA A 15 23.33 16.74 4.85
C ALA A 15 24.16 15.44 4.90
N ALA A 16 23.57 14.35 5.40
CA ALA A 16 24.20 13.02 5.42
C ALA A 16 24.46 12.49 4.00
N LEU A 17 23.50 12.67 3.08
CA LEU A 17 23.64 12.30 1.67
C LEU A 17 24.75 13.11 0.99
N GLU A 18 24.83 14.42 1.21
CA GLU A 18 25.89 15.26 0.64
C GLU A 18 27.28 14.86 1.16
N LEU A 19 27.42 14.60 2.46
CA LEU A 19 28.69 14.08 3.00
C LEU A 19 29.03 12.70 2.42
N ARG A 20 28.03 11.82 2.22
CA ARG A 20 28.26 10.51 1.61
C ARG A 20 28.78 10.62 0.17
N LYS A 21 28.28 11.57 -0.63
CA LYS A 21 28.78 11.84 -1.99
C LYS A 21 30.24 12.27 -2.03
N THR A 22 30.73 12.93 -0.99
CA THR A 22 32.15 13.33 -0.87
C THR A 22 33.08 12.18 -0.46
N GLY A 23 32.54 10.97 -0.23
CA GLY A 23 33.32 9.76 0.05
C GLY A 23 33.36 9.33 1.52
N LEU A 24 32.89 10.16 2.46
CA LEU A 24 32.90 9.84 3.89
C LEU A 24 32.10 8.57 4.20
N THR A 25 32.61 7.76 5.12
CA THR A 25 31.91 6.57 5.67
C THR A 25 30.73 6.98 6.55
N TYR A 26 29.73 6.09 6.70
CA TYR A 26 28.57 6.38 7.55
C TYR A 26 28.94 6.59 9.03
N ALA A 27 30.02 5.98 9.52
CA ALA A 27 30.57 6.21 10.85
C ALA A 27 31.13 7.63 11.01
N GLU A 28 31.85 8.14 10.01
CA GLU A 28 32.35 9.53 9.99
C GLU A 28 31.19 10.53 9.90
N ILE A 29 30.20 10.23 9.05
CA ILE A 29 28.98 11.03 8.90
C ILE A 29 28.19 11.05 10.21
N GLY A 30 28.08 9.89 10.88
CA GLY A 30 27.38 9.75 12.14
C GLY A 30 27.99 10.61 13.24
N ARG A 31 29.33 10.57 13.37
CA ARG A 31 30.08 11.46 14.28
C ARG A 31 29.89 12.93 13.94
N ARG A 32 29.88 13.29 12.65
CA ARG A 32 29.79 14.69 12.20
C ARG A 32 28.39 15.30 12.35
N LEU A 33 27.34 14.50 12.17
CA LEU A 33 25.95 14.98 12.18
C LEU A 33 25.16 14.60 13.44
N GLY A 34 25.81 13.97 14.43
CA GLY A 34 25.17 13.59 15.69
C GLY A 34 24.13 12.48 15.52
N TYR A 35 24.45 11.46 14.70
CA TYR A 35 23.74 10.18 14.76
C TYR A 35 24.31 9.33 15.90
N ALA A 36 23.47 8.44 16.46
CA ALA A 36 23.90 7.53 17.54
C ALA A 36 24.98 6.56 17.07
N ASP A 37 24.89 6.11 15.82
CA ASP A 37 25.81 5.16 15.20
C ASP A 37 25.81 5.29 13.65
N ASP A 38 26.65 4.47 13.00
CA ASP A 38 26.73 4.31 11.53
C ASP A 38 25.36 3.94 10.93
N SER A 39 24.63 3.05 11.62
CA SER A 39 23.32 2.53 11.20
C SER A 39 22.29 3.65 11.07
N GLY A 40 22.28 4.61 12.00
CA GLY A 40 21.37 5.75 11.95
C GLY A 40 21.62 6.69 10.77
N ALA A 41 22.88 6.94 10.44
CA ALA A 41 23.25 7.75 9.27
C ALA A 41 22.87 7.03 7.96
N ARG A 42 23.16 5.72 7.88
CA ARG A 42 22.79 4.86 6.75
C ARG A 42 21.28 4.84 6.54
N HIS A 43 20.51 4.57 7.60
CA HIS A 43 19.06 4.48 7.53
C HIS A 43 18.43 5.81 7.07
N ALA A 44 18.93 6.95 7.57
CA ALA A 44 18.44 8.26 7.17
C ALA A 44 18.67 8.54 5.67
N VAL A 45 19.84 8.18 5.14
CA VAL A 45 20.16 8.33 3.72
C VAL A 45 19.31 7.41 2.86
N THR A 46 19.20 6.13 3.20
CA THR A 46 18.36 5.17 2.47
C THR A 46 16.90 5.62 2.41
N LYS A 47 16.30 5.94 3.57
CA LYS A 47 14.91 6.42 3.66
C LYS A 47 14.67 7.69 2.83
N LEU A 48 15.66 8.58 2.74
CA LEU A 48 15.57 9.79 1.91
C LEU A 48 15.58 9.45 0.41
N LEU A 49 16.44 8.52 -0.02
CA LEU A 49 16.50 8.06 -1.41
C LEU A 49 15.21 7.34 -1.81
N ASP A 50 14.73 6.41 -0.96
CA ASP A 50 13.47 5.68 -1.18
C ASP A 50 12.29 6.65 -1.29
N ARG A 51 12.25 7.68 -0.43
CA ARG A 51 11.21 8.72 -0.53
C ARG A 51 11.31 9.51 -1.83
N ARG A 52 12.52 9.92 -2.24
CA ARG A 52 12.71 10.64 -3.51
C ARG A 52 12.27 9.80 -4.70
N GLU A 53 12.58 8.51 -4.70
CA GLU A 53 12.11 7.56 -5.72
C GLU A 53 10.58 7.48 -5.72
N ALA A 54 9.95 7.32 -4.55
CA ALA A 54 8.50 7.28 -4.43
C ALA A 54 7.82 8.58 -4.90
N GLU A 55 8.40 9.75 -4.59
CA GLU A 55 7.94 11.06 -5.07
C GLU A 55 8.03 11.14 -6.61
N ALA A 56 9.17 10.75 -7.20
CA ALA A 56 9.34 10.73 -8.65
C ALA A 56 8.36 9.77 -9.35
N VAL A 57 8.10 8.61 -8.75
CA VAL A 57 7.07 7.68 -9.25
C VAL A 57 5.68 8.29 -9.15
N ALA A 58 5.37 9.04 -8.08
CA ALA A 58 4.09 9.73 -7.94
C ALA A 58 3.92 10.85 -8.99
N GLU A 59 4.96 11.64 -9.25
CA GLU A 59 4.98 12.64 -10.34
C GLU A 59 4.74 11.98 -11.70
N LEU A 60 5.39 10.84 -11.99
CA LEU A 60 5.17 10.11 -13.23
C LEU A 60 3.73 9.58 -13.35
N ARG A 61 3.13 9.09 -12.26
CA ARG A 61 1.71 8.71 -12.24
C ARG A 61 0.81 9.89 -12.58
N GLN A 62 1.12 11.09 -12.06
CA GLN A 62 0.34 12.28 -12.36
C GLN A 62 0.43 12.65 -13.86
N VAL A 63 1.64 12.68 -14.42
CA VAL A 63 1.84 12.97 -15.86
C VAL A 63 1.07 11.99 -16.74
N GLU A 64 1.08 10.70 -16.39
CA GLU A 64 0.32 9.69 -17.14
C GLU A 64 -1.19 9.85 -16.94
N GLY A 65 -1.62 10.22 -15.72
CA GLY A 65 -2.99 10.61 -15.43
C GLY A 65 -3.49 11.74 -16.33
N ASP A 66 -2.70 12.82 -16.45
CA ASP A 66 -3.03 13.99 -17.27
C ASP A 66 -3.14 13.62 -18.77
N ARG A 67 -2.28 12.71 -19.25
CA ARG A 67 -2.36 12.17 -20.63
C ARG A 67 -3.65 11.38 -20.86
N LEU A 68 -4.03 10.54 -19.89
CA LEU A 68 -5.27 9.77 -19.94
C LEU A 68 -6.50 10.69 -19.89
N ASP A 69 -6.46 11.75 -19.07
CA ASP A 69 -7.51 12.78 -19.03
C ASP A 69 -7.69 13.45 -20.39
N ALA A 70 -6.59 13.84 -21.05
CA ALA A 70 -6.61 14.46 -22.37
C ALA A 70 -7.20 13.52 -23.44
N LEU A 71 -6.80 12.23 -23.44
CA LEU A 71 -7.36 11.23 -24.35
C LEU A 71 -8.85 11.02 -24.11
N GLN A 72 -9.27 10.89 -22.84
CA GLN A 72 -10.68 10.72 -22.51
C GLN A 72 -11.50 11.92 -22.99
N ALA A 73 -11.05 13.15 -22.71
CA ALA A 73 -11.73 14.37 -23.11
C ALA A 73 -11.90 14.46 -24.65
N ALA A 74 -10.88 14.08 -25.41
CA ALA A 74 -10.91 14.11 -26.87
C ALA A 74 -11.97 13.17 -27.48
N HIS A 75 -12.23 12.02 -26.84
CA HIS A 75 -13.16 11.01 -27.35
C HIS A 75 -14.52 10.99 -26.64
N TRP A 76 -14.66 11.70 -25.52
CA TRP A 76 -15.83 11.62 -24.64
C TRP A 76 -17.14 11.94 -25.37
N SER A 77 -17.20 13.08 -26.06
CA SER A 77 -18.43 13.54 -26.72
C SER A 77 -18.91 12.55 -27.78
N ALA A 78 -18.00 11.97 -28.56
CA ALA A 78 -18.35 10.99 -29.59
C ALA A 78 -18.82 9.67 -28.95
N ALA A 79 -18.12 9.19 -27.92
CA ALA A 79 -18.48 7.98 -27.20
C ALA A 79 -19.90 8.07 -26.60
N VAL A 80 -20.21 9.14 -25.88
CA VAL A 80 -21.55 9.31 -25.26
C VAL A 80 -22.66 9.56 -26.29
N SER A 81 -22.28 9.98 -27.50
CA SER A 81 -23.20 10.16 -28.63
C SER A 81 -23.45 8.88 -29.44
N GLY A 82 -22.84 7.75 -29.03
CA GLY A 82 -23.08 6.43 -29.61
C GLY A 82 -22.06 5.96 -30.65
N ASP A 83 -20.95 6.69 -30.84
CA ASP A 83 -19.82 6.18 -31.63
C ASP A 83 -19.16 5.02 -30.88
N THR A 84 -19.27 3.81 -31.45
CA THR A 84 -18.80 2.58 -30.83
C THR A 84 -17.27 2.48 -30.81
N GLU A 85 -16.56 3.09 -31.77
CA GLU A 85 -15.10 3.13 -31.78
C GLU A 85 -14.58 4.10 -30.72
N ALA A 86 -15.18 5.29 -30.62
CA ALA A 86 -14.88 6.23 -29.54
C ALA A 86 -15.18 5.62 -28.15
N THR A 87 -16.28 4.87 -28.03
CA THR A 87 -16.64 4.16 -26.79
C THR A 87 -15.57 3.15 -26.39
N LYS A 88 -15.06 2.34 -27.32
CA LYS A 88 -13.96 1.39 -27.05
C LYS A 88 -12.71 2.10 -26.55
N VAL A 89 -12.36 3.24 -27.16
CA VAL A 89 -11.20 4.05 -26.72
C VAL A 89 -11.41 4.55 -25.30
N VAL A 90 -12.55 5.17 -25.01
CA VAL A 90 -12.88 5.71 -23.67
C VAL A 90 -12.86 4.61 -22.60
N LEU A 91 -13.44 3.44 -22.87
CA LEU A 91 -13.41 2.32 -21.93
C LEU A 91 -11.99 1.83 -21.62
N ARG A 92 -11.10 1.78 -22.62
CA ARG A 92 -9.69 1.42 -22.41
C ARG A 92 -8.95 2.47 -21.58
N VAL A 93 -9.23 3.75 -21.80
CA VAL A 93 -8.67 4.84 -20.99
C VAL A 93 -9.14 4.74 -19.54
N ILE A 94 -10.43 4.48 -19.31
CA ILE A 94 -10.97 4.28 -17.96
C ILE A 94 -10.31 3.08 -17.26
N ASP A 95 -10.17 1.93 -17.93
CA ASP A 95 -9.50 0.76 -17.34
C ASP A 95 -8.04 1.07 -16.97
N ALA A 96 -7.31 1.76 -17.85
CA ALA A 96 -5.94 2.19 -17.58
C ALA A 96 -5.86 3.11 -16.35
N ARG A 97 -6.79 4.06 -16.20
CA ARG A 97 -6.88 4.93 -15.01
C ARG A 97 -7.17 4.14 -13.74
N CYS A 98 -8.13 3.22 -13.80
CA CYS A 98 -8.46 2.39 -12.64
C CYS A 98 -7.26 1.56 -12.17
N ARG A 99 -6.43 1.06 -13.10
CA ARG A 99 -5.17 0.38 -12.76
C ARG A 99 -4.12 1.34 -12.21
N LEU A 100 -3.95 2.52 -12.81
CA LEU A 100 -2.97 3.53 -12.41
C LEU A 100 -3.21 4.02 -10.96
N TYR A 101 -4.48 4.19 -10.58
CA TYR A 101 -4.89 4.69 -9.27
C TYR A 101 -5.33 3.60 -8.29
N GLY A 102 -5.26 2.32 -8.67
CA GLY A 102 -5.61 1.20 -7.80
C GLY A 102 -7.11 1.07 -7.50
N LEU A 103 -7.99 1.64 -8.31
CA LEU A 103 -9.44 1.56 -8.14
C LEU A 103 -10.01 0.15 -8.42
N ASN A 104 -9.21 -0.71 -9.04
CA ASN A 104 -9.54 -2.11 -9.30
C ASN A 104 -9.10 -3.06 -8.16
N SER A 105 -8.74 -2.55 -6.98
CA SER A 105 -8.35 -3.41 -5.86
C SER A 105 -9.46 -4.41 -5.50
N PRO A 106 -9.14 -5.71 -5.36
CA PRO A 106 -10.14 -6.70 -5.02
C PRO A 106 -10.79 -6.36 -3.68
N VAL A 107 -12.12 -6.25 -3.67
CA VAL A 107 -12.90 -6.15 -2.43
C VAL A 107 -12.80 -7.50 -1.74
N ALA A 108 -12.25 -7.53 -0.53
CA ALA A 108 -12.23 -8.73 0.29
C ALA A 108 -13.68 -9.17 0.57
N VAL A 109 -14.13 -10.23 -0.09
CA VAL A 109 -15.44 -10.84 0.20
C VAL A 109 -15.23 -11.77 1.39
N ALA A 110 -15.77 -11.38 2.54
CA ALA A 110 -15.89 -12.29 3.67
C ALA A 110 -16.91 -13.37 3.30
N VAL A 111 -16.43 -14.50 2.79
CA VAL A 111 -17.27 -15.68 2.53
C VAL A 111 -17.59 -16.31 3.89
N SER A 112 -18.73 -15.93 4.46
CA SER A 112 -19.33 -16.66 5.59
C SER A 112 -19.98 -17.92 5.04
N THR A 113 -19.30 -19.06 5.10
CA THR A 113 -19.90 -20.36 4.78
C THR A 113 -20.79 -20.82 5.93
N GLY A 114 -22.09 -20.53 5.85
CA GLY A 114 -23.11 -21.21 6.67
C GLY A 114 -23.15 -20.82 8.16
N PRO A 115 -24.16 -21.34 8.90
CA PRO A 115 -24.54 -20.79 10.18
C PRO A 115 -23.59 -21.27 11.27
N GLY A 116 -22.81 -20.32 11.76
CA GLY A 116 -22.18 -20.41 13.06
C GLY A 116 -20.67 -20.34 13.01
N THR A 117 -20.12 -19.69 14.04
CA THR A 117 -18.69 -19.70 14.29
C THR A 117 -18.19 -21.15 14.42
N ALA A 118 -16.89 -21.39 14.22
CA ALA A 118 -16.30 -22.72 14.45
C ALA A 118 -16.66 -23.28 15.84
N ALA A 119 -16.84 -22.40 16.84
CA ALA A 119 -17.28 -22.76 18.18
C ALA A 119 -18.71 -23.35 18.21
N GLU A 120 -19.64 -22.82 17.43
CA GLU A 120 -21.01 -23.33 17.34
C GLU A 120 -21.06 -24.72 16.69
N VAL A 121 -20.29 -24.92 15.63
CA VAL A 121 -20.18 -26.23 14.95
C VAL A 121 -19.56 -27.27 15.88
N ILE A 122 -18.52 -26.90 16.64
CA ILE A 122 -17.88 -27.79 17.62
C ILE A 122 -18.86 -28.14 18.75
N ALA A 123 -19.60 -27.15 19.26
CA ALA A 123 -20.58 -27.37 20.33
C ALA A 123 -21.71 -28.32 19.90
N GLU A 124 -22.22 -28.17 18.67
CA GLU A 124 -23.23 -29.08 18.13
C GLU A 124 -22.70 -30.50 17.93
N ALA A 125 -21.47 -30.64 17.42
CA ALA A 125 -20.81 -31.94 17.27
C ALA A 125 -20.56 -32.62 18.63
N GLN A 126 -20.13 -31.87 19.65
CA GLN A 126 -19.94 -32.37 21.02
C GLN A 126 -21.26 -32.85 21.65
N ALA A 127 -22.32 -32.06 21.53
CA ALA A 127 -23.64 -32.42 22.03
C ALA A 127 -24.19 -33.69 21.35
N ARG A 128 -23.91 -33.87 20.05
CA ARG A 128 -24.29 -35.10 19.33
C ARG A 128 -23.49 -36.31 19.80
N LEU A 129 -22.20 -36.16 20.03
CA LEU A 129 -21.32 -37.25 20.49
C LEU A 129 -21.72 -37.77 21.88
N LEU A 130 -22.00 -36.86 22.82
CA LEU A 130 -22.42 -37.23 24.18
C LEU A 130 -23.69 -38.08 24.20
N ARG A 131 -24.68 -37.74 23.37
CA ARG A 131 -25.92 -38.52 23.24
C ARG A 131 -25.67 -39.96 22.77
N VAL A 132 -24.68 -40.19 21.91
CA VAL A 132 -24.33 -41.53 21.42
C VAL A 132 -23.66 -42.34 22.53
N ILE A 133 -22.74 -41.72 23.27
CA ILE A 133 -22.04 -42.36 24.38
C ILE A 133 -23.03 -42.76 25.49
N ASP A 134 -23.95 -41.87 25.84
CA ASP A 134 -24.98 -42.16 26.86
C ASP A 134 -25.92 -43.30 26.43
N ALA A 135 -26.26 -43.38 25.15
CA ALA A 135 -27.08 -44.47 24.61
C ALA A 135 -26.36 -45.83 24.66
N GLU A 136 -25.04 -45.86 24.47
CA GLU A 136 -24.23 -47.08 24.61
C GLU A 136 -24.08 -47.53 26.07
N GLN A 137 -24.04 -46.60 27.03
CA GLN A 137 -23.92 -46.90 28.46
C GLN A 137 -25.20 -47.51 29.07
N VAL A 138 -26.38 -47.22 28.51
CA VAL A 138 -27.68 -47.73 29.00
C VAL A 138 -27.97 -49.17 28.53
N THR A 139 -27.22 -49.68 27.55
CA THR A 139 -27.47 -51.01 26.95
C THR A 139 -26.62 -52.13 27.60
N ARG A 140 -26.01 -51.88 28.76
CA ARG A 140 -25.15 -52.84 29.49
C ARG A 140 -25.61 -53.03 30.93
#